data_AF-V4JH53-F1
#
_entry.id   AF-V4JH53-F1
#
_cell.length_a   1.000
_cell.length_b   1.000
_cell.length_c   1.000
_cell.angle_alpha   90.00
_cell.angle_beta   90.00
_cell.angle_gamma   90.00
#
_symmetry.space_group_name_H-M   'P 1'
#
loop_
_entity.id
_entity.type
_entity.pdbx_description
1 polymer ?
#
loop_
_entity_poly.entity_id
_entity_poly.type
_entity_poly.pdbx_seq_one_letter_code
_entity_poly.pdbx_strand_id
1 'polypeptide(L)'
;MKRLLPFALFSSLVYAYDSIDLQYKADDKLVVADTDSAFVAGNGESAYLQKIDFKTKQVSLLVVPEKPIMYSVGKLKNHQGAQAFVLTERGVFHADETKTHNLIEADTLFQSDTFSHFKHQAFTLDANGDDLTDFYFPGVEEQTIYVQQETGKFSPISLPLNAQTVTHVSDQNLTISHTLPRTPTLADINGDGIDDLMFYELKKVQYFLATPQGPSKKLQTLMTFDESSKQKIEKLRDFNNDGYPDIHTIESLSDGADEEKDLDSESIHRVFFSEHTSNGLVFKDSPDIKLTLEETSAIANISDFDGDGQNDLAVISFDIGFMDIISIASAAMENKDVTLDSTISIFKGTNDNQFEKKAAAKKSVEIAMNMNESSSESGKGIIFEDFNGDGLTDLLIRADTNELKVYFGDKRRGLSRRPKRIKRSLPSSSNDIYSYDINQDGKEEIVLKVSDEKGGFRLDTVQITK
;
A
#
# COMPACT_ATOMS: atom_id res chain seq x y z
N MET A 1 20.26 54.79 -20.56
CA MET A 1 19.02 53.99 -20.56
C MET A 1 19.38 52.53 -20.31
N LYS A 2 19.16 52.02 -19.09
CA LYS A 2 19.10 50.58 -18.80
C LYS A 2 17.78 50.38 -18.07
N ARG A 3 16.83 49.72 -18.73
CA ARG A 3 15.53 49.36 -18.17
C ARG A 3 15.76 48.29 -17.11
N LEU A 4 15.38 48.59 -15.87
CA LEU A 4 15.19 47.60 -14.82
C LEU A 4 13.99 46.73 -15.20
N LEU A 5 14.19 45.43 -15.39
CA LEU A 5 13.10 44.46 -15.39
C LEU A 5 12.52 44.40 -13.96
N PRO A 6 11.20 44.42 -13.78
CA PRO A 6 10.62 44.07 -12.49
C PRO A 6 10.78 42.56 -12.30
N PHE A 7 11.43 42.17 -11.20
CA PHE A 7 11.33 40.81 -10.67
C PHE A 7 9.86 40.58 -10.30
N ALA A 8 9.15 39.83 -11.14
CA ALA A 8 7.88 39.24 -10.74
C ALA A 8 8.19 38.14 -9.73
N LEU A 9 8.00 38.45 -8.45
CA LEU A 9 7.80 37.44 -7.41
C LEU A 9 6.49 36.73 -7.74
N PHE A 10 6.56 35.61 -8.46
CA PHE A 10 5.48 34.64 -8.47
C PHE A 10 5.46 33.99 -7.08
N SER A 11 4.70 34.58 -6.15
CA SER A 11 4.20 33.83 -5.01
C SER A 11 3.11 32.91 -5.54
N SER A 12 3.43 31.64 -5.79
CA SER A 12 2.41 30.63 -6.05
C SER A 12 1.52 30.52 -4.81
N LEU A 13 0.24 30.89 -4.96
CA LEU A 13 -0.76 30.74 -3.91
C LEU A 13 -1.04 29.24 -3.73
N VAL A 14 -0.81 28.74 -2.51
CA VAL A 14 -1.32 27.45 -2.06
C VAL A 14 -2.72 27.69 -1.53
N TYR A 15 -3.74 27.26 -2.26
CA TYR A 15 -5.11 27.28 -1.77
C TYR A 15 -5.36 25.97 -1.00
N ALA A 16 -5.80 26.09 0.25
CA ALA A 16 -6.53 24.98 0.88
C ALA A 16 -7.96 25.06 0.34
N TYR A 17 -8.50 23.96 -0.16
CA TYR A 17 -9.94 23.86 -0.39
C TYR A 17 -10.68 23.79 0.97
N ASP A 18 -11.99 24.02 1.00
CA ASP A 18 -12.75 23.86 2.26
C ASP A 18 -12.55 22.45 2.81
N SER A 19 -12.19 22.37 4.09
CA SER A 19 -12.04 21.13 4.84
C SER A 19 -13.36 20.37 4.92
N ILE A 20 -13.32 19.03 4.87
CA ILE A 20 -14.48 18.19 5.15
C ILE A 20 -14.43 17.78 6.62
N ASP A 21 -15.40 18.25 7.42
CA ASP A 21 -15.53 17.84 8.83
C ASP A 21 -16.12 16.42 8.89
N LEU A 22 -15.39 15.48 9.49
CA LEU A 22 -15.83 14.10 9.65
C LEU A 22 -16.86 13.95 10.79
N GLN A 23 -17.12 14.97 11.60
CA GLN A 23 -18.14 15.01 12.67
C GLN A 23 -17.97 13.99 13.83
N TYR A 24 -17.22 12.91 13.62
CA TYR A 24 -16.95 11.82 14.56
C TYR A 24 -15.45 11.50 14.57
N LYS A 25 -15.00 10.69 15.54
CA LYS A 25 -13.61 10.20 15.54
C LYS A 25 -13.37 9.28 14.33
N ALA A 26 -12.21 9.34 13.71
CA ALA A 26 -11.89 8.56 12.52
C ALA A 26 -10.46 8.04 12.70
N ASP A 27 -10.28 7.14 13.66
CA ASP A 27 -8.97 6.65 14.10
C ASP A 27 -8.40 5.56 13.19
N ASP A 28 -9.21 4.99 12.30
CA ASP A 28 -8.74 4.08 11.25
C ASP A 28 -8.36 4.83 9.95
N LYS A 29 -7.66 4.16 9.03
CA LYS A 29 -7.18 4.78 7.78
C LYS A 29 -8.32 5.27 6.87
N LEU A 30 -8.08 6.36 6.15
CA LEU A 30 -8.96 6.81 5.07
C LEU A 30 -8.84 5.84 3.88
N VAL A 31 -9.98 5.39 3.36
CA VAL A 31 -10.05 4.47 2.24
C VAL A 31 -10.76 5.18 1.09
N VAL A 32 -10.00 5.72 0.15
CA VAL A 32 -10.56 6.29 -1.08
C VAL A 32 -10.97 5.14 -2.01
N ALA A 33 -12.26 5.02 -2.26
CA ALA A 33 -12.81 3.87 -3.00
C ALA A 33 -12.99 4.16 -4.49
N ASP A 34 -13.26 5.41 -4.82
CA ASP A 34 -13.38 5.94 -6.16
C ASP A 34 -13.09 7.45 -6.11
N THR A 35 -13.20 8.16 -7.24
CA THR A 35 -12.92 9.60 -7.29
C THR A 35 -13.96 10.45 -6.55
N ASP A 36 -15.09 9.84 -6.18
CA ASP A 36 -16.23 10.56 -5.62
C ASP A 36 -16.35 10.35 -4.12
N SER A 37 -15.81 9.26 -3.58
CA SER A 37 -16.08 8.84 -2.22
C SER A 37 -14.92 8.18 -1.50
N ALA A 38 -14.92 8.36 -0.18
CA ALA A 38 -14.02 7.68 0.73
C ALA A 38 -14.76 7.15 1.95
N PHE A 39 -14.13 6.22 2.66
CA PHE A 39 -14.68 5.58 3.83
C PHE A 39 -13.66 5.59 4.97
N VAL A 40 -14.14 5.74 6.20
CA VAL A 40 -13.28 5.69 7.37
C VAL A 40 -14.05 5.16 8.58
N ALA A 41 -13.43 4.22 9.28
CA ALA A 41 -13.98 3.69 10.53
C ALA A 41 -13.54 4.53 11.74
N GLY A 42 -14.34 4.44 12.80
CA GLY A 42 -14.03 5.00 14.10
C GLY A 42 -14.34 4.02 15.23
N ASN A 43 -13.49 4.03 16.27
CA ASN A 43 -13.59 3.15 17.43
C ASN A 43 -13.79 3.97 18.72
N GLY A 44 -15.05 4.34 18.98
CA GLY A 44 -15.45 5.04 20.21
C GLY A 44 -15.96 4.07 21.28
N GLU A 45 -17.06 4.44 21.95
CA GLU A 45 -17.81 3.49 22.80
C GLU A 45 -18.34 2.29 22.00
N SER A 46 -18.55 2.48 20.70
CA SER A 46 -18.89 1.45 19.72
C SER A 46 -18.17 1.74 18.40
N ALA A 47 -17.96 0.69 17.60
CA ALA A 47 -17.49 0.82 16.24
C ALA A 47 -18.54 1.52 15.35
N TYR A 48 -18.09 2.34 14.42
CA TYR A 48 -18.92 2.94 13.38
C TYR A 48 -18.11 3.15 12.10
N LEU A 49 -18.83 3.42 11.00
CA LEU A 49 -18.26 3.60 9.68
C LEU A 49 -18.88 4.82 9.01
N GLN A 50 -18.06 5.63 8.37
CA GLN A 50 -18.50 6.83 7.69
C GLN A 50 -18.22 6.74 6.20
N LYS A 51 -19.13 7.29 5.40
CA LYS A 51 -18.94 7.55 3.97
C LYS A 51 -18.77 9.06 3.77
N ILE A 52 -17.72 9.45 3.08
CA ILE A 52 -17.43 10.81 2.64
C ILE A 52 -17.75 10.90 1.16
N ASP A 53 -18.51 11.92 0.76
CA ASP A 53 -18.71 12.30 -0.63
C ASP A 53 -17.87 13.56 -0.93
N PHE A 54 -16.85 13.44 -1.76
CA PHE A 54 -15.91 14.53 -2.06
C PHE A 54 -16.55 15.67 -2.85
N LYS A 55 -17.57 15.38 -3.67
CA LYS A 55 -18.26 16.37 -4.52
C LYS A 55 -19.16 17.29 -3.70
N THR A 56 -19.96 16.70 -2.82
CA THR A 56 -20.93 17.40 -1.96
C THR A 56 -20.34 17.82 -0.63
N LYS A 57 -19.18 17.27 -0.26
CA LYS A 57 -18.52 17.42 1.05
C LYS A 57 -19.39 16.94 2.21
N GLN A 58 -20.33 16.04 1.93
CA GLN A 58 -21.19 15.45 2.94
C GLN A 58 -20.54 14.22 3.54
N VAL A 59 -20.81 14.00 4.82
CA VAL A 59 -20.38 12.84 5.58
C VAL A 59 -21.61 12.16 6.15
N SER A 60 -21.78 10.88 5.79
CA SER A 60 -22.89 10.04 6.24
C SER A 60 -22.38 8.95 7.16
N LEU A 61 -23.11 8.69 8.25
CA LEU A 61 -22.85 7.55 9.13
C LEU A 61 -23.56 6.31 8.56
N LEU A 62 -22.84 5.22 8.38
CA LEU A 62 -23.39 3.95 7.92
C LEU A 62 -23.81 3.10 9.12
N VAL A 63 -24.89 2.35 8.97
CA VAL A 63 -25.31 1.37 9.97
C VAL A 63 -24.36 0.18 9.91
N VAL A 64 -23.65 -0.05 11.01
CA VAL A 64 -22.70 -1.15 11.16
C VAL A 64 -23.37 -2.31 11.92
N PRO A 65 -23.19 -3.58 11.51
CA PRO A 65 -23.75 -4.72 12.21
C PRO A 65 -23.15 -4.89 13.61
N GLU A 66 -23.83 -5.65 14.48
CA GLU A 66 -23.28 -6.01 15.80
C GLU A 66 -21.99 -6.83 15.67
N LYS A 67 -21.00 -6.51 16.52
CA LYS A 67 -19.66 -7.14 16.56
C LYS A 67 -18.95 -7.14 15.19
N PRO A 68 -18.72 -5.95 14.61
CA PRO A 68 -17.98 -5.85 13.36
C PRO A 68 -16.50 -6.19 13.59
N ILE A 69 -15.91 -6.92 12.63
CA ILE A 69 -14.50 -7.32 12.69
C ILE A 69 -13.66 -6.35 11.85
N MET A 70 -14.01 -6.22 10.58
CA MET A 70 -13.30 -5.40 9.61
C MET A 70 -14.23 -4.97 8.47
N TYR A 71 -13.82 -3.99 7.68
CA TYR A 71 -14.55 -3.59 6.48
C TYR A 71 -13.63 -3.49 5.26
N SER A 72 -14.28 -3.57 4.10
CA SER A 72 -13.70 -3.29 2.79
C SER A 72 -14.73 -2.54 1.95
N VAL A 73 -14.33 -2.07 0.77
CA VAL A 73 -15.16 -1.23 -0.10
C VAL A 73 -15.16 -1.75 -1.53
N GLY A 74 -16.21 -1.46 -2.29
CA GLY A 74 -16.28 -1.85 -3.69
C GLY A 74 -17.66 -1.66 -4.34
N LYS A 75 -17.84 -2.20 -5.55
CA LYS A 75 -19.05 -2.08 -6.36
C LYS A 75 -20.03 -3.22 -6.04
N LEU A 76 -21.23 -2.85 -5.61
CA LEU A 76 -22.35 -3.78 -5.40
C LEU A 76 -23.40 -3.60 -6.50
N LYS A 77 -23.88 -4.69 -7.06
CA LYS A 77 -24.93 -4.70 -8.06
C LYS A 77 -26.16 -3.93 -7.56
N ASN A 78 -26.78 -3.18 -8.48
CA ASN A 78 -27.93 -2.31 -8.23
C ASN A 78 -27.67 -1.12 -7.30
N HIS A 79 -26.42 -0.84 -6.95
CA HIS A 79 -26.01 0.35 -6.21
C HIS A 79 -25.14 1.25 -7.09
N GLN A 80 -25.17 2.55 -6.82
CA GLN A 80 -24.36 3.54 -7.52
C GLN A 80 -23.14 3.91 -6.66
N GLY A 81 -21.98 3.99 -7.29
CA GLY A 81 -20.71 4.28 -6.61
C GLY A 81 -20.28 3.20 -5.61
N ALA A 82 -19.13 3.42 -4.98
CA ALA A 82 -18.61 2.49 -3.99
C ALA A 82 -19.55 2.31 -2.78
N GLN A 83 -19.59 1.08 -2.29
CA GLN A 83 -20.34 0.60 -1.14
C GLN A 83 -19.39 0.02 -0.10
N ALA A 84 -19.81 0.03 1.16
CA ALA A 84 -19.06 -0.59 2.25
C ALA A 84 -19.58 -2.00 2.57
N PHE A 85 -18.64 -2.92 2.77
CA PHE A 85 -18.88 -4.29 3.19
C PHE A 85 -18.24 -4.51 4.56
N VAL A 86 -19.03 -4.97 5.52
CA VAL A 86 -18.58 -5.24 6.89
C VAL A 86 -18.58 -6.74 7.13
N LEU A 87 -17.44 -7.28 7.53
CA LEU A 87 -17.31 -8.65 7.97
C LEU A 87 -17.66 -8.78 9.45
N THR A 88 -18.43 -9.81 9.77
CA THR A 88 -18.69 -10.30 11.13
C THR A 88 -18.42 -11.80 11.20
N GLU A 89 -18.48 -12.40 12.39
CA GLU A 89 -18.43 -13.86 12.56
C GLU A 89 -19.56 -14.61 11.82
N ARG A 90 -20.64 -13.90 11.43
CA ARG A 90 -21.80 -14.47 10.72
C ARG A 90 -21.72 -14.29 9.19
N GLY A 91 -20.66 -13.67 8.69
CA GLY A 91 -20.45 -13.38 7.27
C GLY A 91 -20.48 -11.88 6.95
N VAL A 92 -20.77 -11.56 5.68
CA VAL A 92 -20.59 -10.23 5.09
C VAL A 92 -21.90 -9.46 4.99
N PHE A 93 -21.88 -8.23 5.46
CA PHE A 93 -23.02 -7.31 5.40
C PHE A 93 -22.68 -6.10 4.53
N HIS A 94 -23.61 -5.69 3.67
CA HIS A 94 -23.59 -4.35 3.09
C HIS A 94 -24.06 -3.35 4.16
N ALA A 95 -23.25 -2.32 4.39
CA ALA A 95 -23.56 -1.23 5.30
C ALA A 95 -24.10 -0.02 4.52
N ASP A 96 -25.37 0.31 4.76
CA ASP A 96 -26.08 1.46 4.19
C ASP A 96 -26.35 2.50 5.30
N GLU A 97 -26.68 3.73 4.92
CA GLU A 97 -27.07 4.81 5.85
C GLU A 97 -28.29 4.45 6.71
N THR A 98 -29.14 3.54 6.25
CA THR A 98 -30.41 3.22 6.90
C THR A 98 -30.45 1.87 7.62
N LYS A 99 -29.70 0.87 7.13
CA LYS A 99 -29.69 -0.49 7.68
C LYS A 99 -28.53 -1.32 7.13
N THR A 100 -28.31 -2.49 7.74
CA THR A 100 -27.41 -3.51 7.21
C THR A 100 -28.16 -4.57 6.42
N HIS A 101 -27.56 -5.05 5.34
CA HIS A 101 -28.08 -6.15 4.53
C HIS A 101 -27.12 -7.32 4.53
N ASN A 102 -27.57 -8.51 4.96
CA ASN A 102 -26.75 -9.71 4.86
C ASN A 102 -26.55 -10.08 3.38
N LEU A 103 -25.30 -10.18 2.93
CA LEU A 103 -24.94 -10.60 1.58
C LEU A 103 -24.56 -12.09 1.53
N ILE A 104 -23.80 -12.54 2.52
CA ILE A 104 -23.25 -13.90 2.61
C ILE A 104 -23.27 -14.36 4.06
N GLU A 105 -23.77 -15.58 4.28
CA GLU A 105 -23.54 -16.33 5.50
C GLU A 105 -22.34 -17.27 5.28
N ALA A 106 -21.29 -17.08 6.08
CA ALA A 106 -20.07 -17.87 6.00
C ALA A 106 -19.41 -17.97 7.38
N ASP A 107 -18.90 -19.16 7.69
CA ASP A 107 -18.00 -19.35 8.82
C ASP A 107 -16.62 -18.81 8.42
N THR A 108 -16.11 -17.83 9.14
CA THR A 108 -14.79 -17.26 8.85
C THR A 108 -13.78 -17.63 9.92
N LEU A 109 -12.50 -17.69 9.54
CA LEU A 109 -11.41 -17.84 10.51
C LEU A 109 -11.25 -16.60 11.41
N PHE A 110 -11.86 -15.47 11.02
CA PHE A 110 -11.83 -14.23 11.76
C PHE A 110 -12.90 -14.26 12.86
N GLN A 111 -12.44 -14.22 14.11
CA GLN A 111 -13.26 -14.03 15.30
C GLN A 111 -13.37 -12.54 15.66
N SER A 112 -14.37 -12.19 16.48
CA SER A 112 -14.65 -10.82 16.90
C SER A 112 -13.51 -10.13 17.66
N ASP A 113 -12.58 -10.89 18.22
CA ASP A 113 -11.37 -10.43 18.91
C ASP A 113 -10.09 -10.53 18.05
N THR A 114 -10.22 -10.89 16.75
CA THR A 114 -9.06 -10.99 15.84
C THR A 114 -8.29 -9.68 15.73
N PHE A 115 -9.02 -8.57 15.77
CA PHE A 115 -8.44 -7.23 15.84
C PHE A 115 -8.86 -6.57 17.14
N SER A 116 -7.98 -5.73 17.67
CA SER A 116 -8.29 -4.92 18.85
C SER A 116 -9.40 -3.90 18.60
N HIS A 117 -9.58 -3.50 17.34
CA HIS A 117 -10.51 -2.47 16.90
C HIS A 117 -11.04 -2.78 15.50
N PHE A 118 -12.23 -2.27 15.18
CA PHE A 118 -12.82 -2.33 13.85
C PHE A 118 -12.00 -1.47 12.89
N LYS A 119 -11.56 -2.06 11.78
CA LYS A 119 -10.65 -1.41 10.84
C LYS A 119 -10.85 -1.86 9.39
N HIS A 120 -10.27 -1.13 8.47
CA HIS A 120 -10.19 -1.52 7.07
C HIS A 120 -9.15 -2.62 6.90
N GLN A 121 -9.58 -3.71 6.28
CA GLN A 121 -8.71 -4.76 5.78
C GLN A 121 -9.30 -5.24 4.45
N ALA A 122 -8.51 -5.19 3.39
CA ALA A 122 -8.99 -5.59 2.07
C ALA A 122 -9.33 -7.08 2.08
N PHE A 123 -10.57 -7.39 1.75
CA PHE A 123 -11.07 -8.74 1.43
C PHE A 123 -11.93 -8.73 0.15
N THR A 124 -11.86 -7.64 -0.60
CA THR A 124 -12.61 -7.41 -1.84
C THR A 124 -11.68 -7.39 -3.04
N LEU A 125 -12.14 -7.92 -4.17
CA LEU A 125 -11.43 -7.92 -5.45
C LEU A 125 -12.43 -8.16 -6.60
N ASP A 126 -12.01 -8.01 -7.85
CA ASP A 126 -12.79 -8.46 -9.02
C ASP A 126 -12.12 -9.75 -9.54
N ALA A 127 -12.79 -10.90 -9.42
CA ALA A 127 -12.20 -12.21 -9.70
C ALA A 127 -12.62 -12.77 -11.08
N ASN A 128 -13.45 -12.04 -11.81
CA ASN A 128 -14.03 -12.48 -13.07
C ASN A 128 -14.09 -11.39 -14.16
N GLY A 129 -13.59 -10.19 -13.86
CA GLY A 129 -13.50 -9.07 -14.78
C GLY A 129 -14.86 -8.46 -15.14
N ASP A 130 -15.86 -8.59 -14.27
CA ASP A 130 -17.20 -8.06 -14.50
C ASP A 130 -17.44 -6.67 -13.86
N ASP A 131 -16.39 -6.09 -13.29
CA ASP A 131 -16.39 -4.77 -12.66
C ASP A 131 -17.28 -4.72 -11.39
N LEU A 132 -17.73 -5.87 -10.87
CA LEU A 132 -18.39 -6.00 -9.57
C LEU A 132 -17.40 -6.54 -8.53
N THR A 133 -17.72 -6.28 -7.27
CA THR A 133 -16.87 -6.72 -6.17
C THR A 133 -17.22 -8.12 -5.70
N ASP A 134 -16.21 -8.97 -5.71
CA ASP A 134 -16.16 -10.29 -5.10
C ASP A 134 -15.48 -10.26 -3.73
N PHE A 135 -15.62 -11.34 -2.96
CA PHE A 135 -14.98 -11.45 -1.65
C PHE A 135 -14.00 -12.62 -1.58
N TYR A 136 -12.79 -12.33 -1.08
CA TYR A 136 -11.76 -13.32 -0.81
C TYR A 136 -11.68 -13.64 0.68
N PHE A 137 -11.84 -14.92 1.01
CA PHE A 137 -11.66 -15.45 2.35
C PHE A 137 -10.52 -16.46 2.36
N PRO A 138 -9.43 -16.16 3.08
CA PRO A 138 -8.37 -17.12 3.21
C PRO A 138 -8.75 -18.25 4.16
N GLY A 139 -8.28 -19.46 3.86
CA GLY A 139 -8.50 -20.65 4.67
C GLY A 139 -7.23 -21.49 4.83
N VAL A 140 -7.28 -22.50 5.70
CA VAL A 140 -6.12 -23.36 6.00
C VAL A 140 -5.86 -24.37 4.88
N GLU A 141 -6.92 -25.01 4.37
CA GLU A 141 -6.81 -26.05 3.33
C GLU A 141 -7.15 -25.51 1.92
N GLU A 142 -8.12 -24.61 1.87
CA GLU A 142 -8.58 -23.97 0.64
C GLU A 142 -8.87 -22.50 0.90
N GLN A 143 -8.82 -21.70 -0.16
CA GLN A 143 -9.25 -20.31 -0.15
C GLN A 143 -10.63 -20.24 -0.79
N THR A 144 -11.49 -19.31 -0.35
CA THR A 144 -12.84 -19.18 -0.92
C THR A 144 -13.00 -17.80 -1.55
N ILE A 145 -13.41 -17.78 -2.82
CA ILE A 145 -13.87 -16.57 -3.51
C ILE A 145 -15.39 -16.63 -3.61
N TYR A 146 -16.07 -15.60 -3.14
CA TYR A 146 -17.50 -15.41 -3.36
C TYR A 146 -17.71 -14.45 -4.52
N VAL A 147 -18.05 -15.00 -5.68
CA VAL A 147 -18.22 -14.23 -6.92
C VAL A 147 -19.62 -13.64 -6.97
N GLN A 148 -19.72 -12.32 -7.08
CA GLN A 148 -20.96 -11.61 -7.25
C GLN A 148 -21.56 -11.91 -8.62
N GLN A 149 -22.83 -12.27 -8.63
CA GLN A 149 -23.56 -12.58 -9.86
C GLN A 149 -24.34 -11.32 -10.30
N GLU A 150 -24.73 -11.26 -11.57
CA GLU A 150 -25.60 -10.18 -12.09
C GLU A 150 -26.91 -10.01 -11.32
N THR A 151 -27.34 -11.04 -10.57
CA THR A 151 -28.52 -11.00 -9.69
C THR A 151 -28.28 -10.28 -8.36
N GLY A 152 -27.03 -9.93 -8.03
CA GLY A 152 -26.58 -9.41 -6.73
C GLY A 152 -26.36 -10.50 -5.66
N LYS A 153 -26.55 -11.78 -6.00
CA LYS A 153 -26.21 -12.91 -5.13
C LYS A 153 -24.75 -13.32 -5.29
N PHE A 154 -24.20 -14.03 -4.32
CA PHE A 154 -22.82 -14.49 -4.33
C PHE A 154 -22.73 -16.01 -4.47
N SER A 155 -21.79 -16.48 -5.29
CA SER A 155 -21.52 -17.90 -5.51
C SER A 155 -20.10 -18.25 -5.03
N PRO A 156 -19.93 -19.23 -4.12
CA PRO A 156 -18.61 -19.59 -3.61
C PRO A 156 -17.84 -20.47 -4.61
N ILE A 157 -16.54 -20.20 -4.72
CA ILE A 157 -15.56 -20.99 -5.46
C ILE A 157 -14.39 -21.27 -4.51
N SER A 158 -14.19 -22.54 -4.18
CA SER A 158 -13.02 -23.00 -3.43
C SER A 158 -11.81 -23.19 -4.34
N LEU A 159 -10.69 -22.58 -3.95
CA LEU A 159 -9.38 -22.65 -4.58
C LEU A 159 -8.45 -23.56 -3.75
N PRO A 160 -7.90 -24.64 -4.32
CA PRO A 160 -7.04 -25.58 -3.60
C PRO A 160 -5.63 -25.02 -3.40
N LEU A 161 -5.49 -24.06 -2.49
CA LEU A 161 -4.22 -23.48 -2.05
C LEU A 161 -4.17 -23.57 -0.52
N ASN A 162 -3.17 -24.27 0.01
CA ASN A 162 -3.03 -24.51 1.45
C ASN A 162 -2.24 -23.38 2.12
N ALA A 163 -2.57 -23.12 3.38
CA ALA A 163 -1.74 -22.34 4.28
C ALA A 163 -0.43 -23.06 4.62
N GLN A 164 0.64 -22.30 4.79
CA GLN A 164 1.89 -22.86 5.27
C GLN A 164 1.73 -23.30 6.73
N THR A 165 2.06 -24.54 7.04
CA THR A 165 1.90 -25.09 8.39
C THR A 165 3.25 -25.38 9.01
N VAL A 166 3.50 -24.82 10.20
CA VAL A 166 4.70 -25.06 10.99
C VAL A 166 4.31 -25.66 12.33
N THR A 167 4.92 -26.77 12.68
CA THR A 167 4.73 -27.43 13.98
C THR A 167 5.94 -27.17 14.86
N HIS A 168 5.71 -26.56 16.02
CA HIS A 168 6.71 -26.38 17.04
C HIS A 168 6.41 -27.30 18.23
N VAL A 169 7.41 -28.12 18.60
CA VAL A 169 7.32 -29.03 19.75
C VAL A 169 8.32 -28.59 20.79
N SER A 170 7.83 -28.35 22.00
CA SER A 170 8.61 -28.14 23.20
C SER A 170 8.31 -29.27 24.21
N ASP A 171 9.12 -29.37 25.26
CA ASP A 171 8.93 -30.39 26.32
C ASP A 171 7.52 -30.36 26.96
N GLN A 172 6.82 -29.22 26.89
CA GLN A 172 5.52 -29.01 27.53
C GLN A 172 4.37 -28.79 26.55
N ASN A 173 4.64 -28.32 25.33
CA ASN A 173 3.60 -27.88 24.40
C ASN A 173 3.88 -28.32 22.95
N LEU A 174 2.81 -28.68 22.26
CA LEU A 174 2.74 -28.83 20.81
C LEU A 174 1.95 -27.64 20.26
N THR A 175 2.58 -26.81 19.43
CA THR A 175 1.95 -25.66 18.76
C THR A 175 1.97 -25.87 17.26
N ILE A 176 0.80 -25.73 16.62
CA ILE A 176 0.65 -25.73 15.16
C ILE A 176 0.30 -24.31 14.76
N SER A 177 1.12 -23.72 13.89
CA SER A 177 0.92 -22.38 13.35
C SER A 177 0.62 -22.47 11.86
N HIS A 178 -0.44 -21.79 11.43
CA HIS A 178 -0.80 -21.66 10.02
C HIS A 178 -0.54 -20.23 9.56
N THR A 179 0.27 -20.07 8.52
CA THR A 179 0.42 -18.81 7.80
C THR A 179 -0.48 -18.86 6.58
N LEU A 180 -1.60 -18.13 6.64
CA LEU A 180 -2.55 -18.05 5.54
C LEU A 180 -1.89 -17.36 4.32
N PRO A 181 -2.28 -17.74 3.08
CA PRO A 181 -1.88 -17.00 1.90
C PRO A 181 -2.32 -15.54 2.00
N ARG A 182 -1.52 -14.65 1.41
CA ARG A 182 -1.89 -13.22 1.29
C ARG A 182 -3.04 -13.08 0.30
N THR A 183 -3.75 -11.95 0.37
CA THR A 183 -4.68 -11.52 -0.69
C THR A 183 -3.96 -11.59 -2.04
N PRO A 184 -4.59 -12.19 -3.07
CA PRO A 184 -3.94 -12.32 -4.36
C PRO A 184 -3.66 -10.97 -4.99
N THR A 185 -2.56 -10.88 -5.74
CA THR A 185 -2.36 -9.80 -6.71
C THR A 185 -3.08 -10.18 -8.00
N LEU A 186 -3.69 -9.19 -8.65
CA LEU A 186 -4.43 -9.38 -9.89
C LEU A 186 -3.56 -8.98 -11.08
N ALA A 187 -3.53 -9.81 -12.11
CA ALA A 187 -2.96 -9.47 -13.42
C ALA A 187 -3.39 -10.48 -14.50
N ASP A 188 -3.59 -10.01 -15.73
CA ASP A 188 -3.81 -10.85 -16.90
C ASP A 188 -2.55 -11.64 -17.30
N ILE A 189 -2.42 -12.88 -16.82
CA ILE A 189 -1.24 -13.72 -17.05
C ILE A 189 -1.30 -14.39 -18.42
N ASN A 190 -2.50 -14.60 -18.98
CA ASN A 190 -2.71 -15.37 -20.20
C ASN A 190 -3.08 -14.52 -21.44
N GLY A 191 -3.29 -13.21 -21.27
CA GLY A 191 -3.63 -12.26 -22.32
C GLY A 191 -5.10 -12.28 -22.73
N ASP A 192 -6.02 -12.78 -21.90
CA ASP A 192 -7.44 -12.90 -22.22
C ASP A 192 -8.28 -11.68 -21.83
N GLY A 193 -7.66 -10.70 -21.17
CA GLY A 193 -8.28 -9.46 -20.72
C GLY A 193 -9.01 -9.56 -19.38
N ILE A 194 -8.88 -10.67 -18.66
CA ILE A 194 -9.39 -10.86 -17.30
C ILE A 194 -8.20 -11.07 -16.37
N ASP A 195 -8.14 -10.31 -15.28
CA ASP A 195 -7.04 -10.48 -14.33
C ASP A 195 -7.14 -11.83 -13.59
N ASP A 196 -6.02 -12.55 -13.58
CA ASP A 196 -5.84 -13.81 -12.88
C ASP A 196 -5.39 -13.59 -11.44
N LEU A 197 -5.60 -14.59 -10.57
CA LEU A 197 -5.27 -14.48 -9.14
C LEU A 197 -3.87 -15.02 -8.88
N MET A 198 -2.91 -14.13 -8.65
CA MET A 198 -1.52 -14.44 -8.33
C MET A 198 -1.28 -14.53 -6.84
N PHE A 199 -0.59 -15.58 -6.42
CA PHE A 199 -0.12 -15.83 -5.07
C PHE A 199 1.38 -16.08 -5.09
N TYR A 200 2.09 -15.67 -4.04
CA TYR A 200 3.49 -16.02 -3.89
C TYR A 200 3.78 -16.62 -2.52
N GLU A 201 4.68 -17.60 -2.52
CA GLU A 201 5.34 -18.10 -1.33
C GLU A 201 6.80 -17.63 -1.34
N LEU A 202 7.64 -18.12 -0.42
CA LEU A 202 9.05 -17.73 -0.38
C LEU A 202 9.83 -18.04 -1.67
N LYS A 203 9.39 -19.03 -2.47
CA LYS A 203 10.17 -19.60 -3.58
C LYS A 203 9.44 -19.72 -4.91
N LYS A 204 8.14 -19.45 -4.94
CA LYS A 204 7.33 -19.64 -6.15
C LYS A 204 6.23 -18.62 -6.23
N VAL A 205 5.93 -18.22 -7.46
CA VAL A 205 4.72 -17.48 -7.82
C VAL A 205 3.78 -18.46 -8.51
N GLN A 206 2.56 -18.55 -8.00
CA GLN A 206 1.52 -19.44 -8.49
C GLN A 206 0.27 -18.66 -8.78
N TYR A 207 -0.62 -19.20 -9.60
CA TYR A 207 -1.84 -18.50 -9.98
C TYR A 207 -2.99 -19.43 -10.31
N PHE A 208 -4.19 -18.89 -10.28
CA PHE A 208 -5.41 -19.48 -10.82
C PHE A 208 -5.91 -18.61 -11.96
N LEU A 209 -6.17 -19.22 -13.12
CA LEU A 209 -6.75 -18.48 -14.25
C LEU A 209 -8.18 -18.06 -13.93
N ALA A 210 -8.53 -16.82 -14.24
CA ALA A 210 -9.87 -16.28 -14.17
C ALA A 210 -10.66 -16.55 -15.46
N THR A 211 -11.98 -16.46 -15.34
CA THR A 211 -12.93 -16.51 -16.46
C THR A 211 -14.12 -15.62 -16.08
N PRO A 212 -15.03 -15.27 -17.00
CA PRO A 212 -16.23 -14.52 -16.64
C PRO A 212 -17.14 -15.24 -15.62
N GLN A 213 -16.93 -16.54 -15.39
CA GLN A 213 -17.65 -17.32 -14.36
C GLN A 213 -16.92 -17.34 -13.01
N GLY A 214 -15.75 -16.73 -12.90
CA GLY A 214 -14.87 -16.76 -11.74
C GLY A 214 -13.59 -17.56 -11.96
N PRO A 215 -12.72 -17.62 -10.93
CA PRO A 215 -11.45 -18.32 -11.01
C PRO A 215 -11.60 -19.83 -11.19
N SER A 216 -10.74 -20.38 -12.04
CA SER A 216 -10.55 -21.82 -12.21
C SER A 216 -9.94 -22.44 -10.95
N LYS A 217 -10.23 -23.72 -10.71
CA LYS A 217 -9.69 -24.45 -9.55
C LYS A 217 -8.31 -25.08 -9.81
N LYS A 218 -7.70 -24.78 -10.95
CA LYS A 218 -6.42 -25.39 -11.36
C LYS A 218 -5.28 -24.45 -10.97
N LEU A 219 -4.54 -24.82 -9.93
CA LEU A 219 -3.34 -24.10 -9.53
C LEU A 219 -2.23 -24.33 -10.57
N GLN A 220 -1.64 -23.24 -11.03
CA GLN A 220 -0.52 -23.24 -11.98
C GLN A 220 0.67 -22.49 -11.37
N THR A 221 1.87 -22.79 -11.84
CA THR A 221 3.09 -22.11 -11.38
C THR A 221 3.59 -21.21 -12.49
N LEU A 222 3.80 -19.94 -12.16
CA LEU A 222 4.34 -18.94 -13.08
C LEU A 222 5.87 -18.95 -13.05
N MET A 223 6.45 -18.93 -11.84
CA MET A 223 7.89 -18.88 -11.63
C MET A 223 8.28 -19.65 -10.36
N THR A 224 9.44 -20.31 -10.41
CA THR A 224 10.04 -21.00 -9.26
C THR A 224 11.50 -20.59 -9.15
N PHE A 225 11.93 -20.25 -7.94
CA PHE A 225 13.32 -19.98 -7.58
C PHE A 225 13.97 -21.20 -6.95
N ASP A 226 15.29 -21.31 -7.06
CA ASP A 226 16.05 -22.44 -6.53
C ASP A 226 15.85 -22.59 -5.01
N GLU A 227 15.34 -23.75 -4.62
CA GLU A 227 15.10 -24.14 -3.21
C GLU A 227 16.39 -24.19 -2.40
N SER A 228 17.53 -24.49 -3.03
CA SER A 228 18.83 -24.56 -2.35
C SER A 228 19.47 -23.17 -2.11
N SER A 229 18.98 -22.14 -2.80
CA SER A 229 19.49 -20.77 -2.66
C SER A 229 18.94 -20.07 -1.40
N LYS A 230 19.63 -19.04 -0.90
CA LYS A 230 19.10 -18.16 0.16
C LYS A 230 18.09 -17.11 -0.36
N GLN A 231 17.92 -17.01 -1.69
CA GLN A 231 17.02 -16.06 -2.36
C GLN A 231 15.55 -16.35 -2.03
N LYS A 232 14.79 -15.34 -1.62
CA LYS A 232 13.35 -15.46 -1.30
C LYS A 232 12.56 -14.35 -1.97
N ILE A 233 11.34 -14.65 -2.39
CA ILE A 233 10.39 -13.62 -2.84
C ILE A 233 9.97 -12.80 -1.62
N GLU A 234 10.17 -11.49 -1.72
CA GLU A 234 9.82 -10.53 -0.68
C GLU A 234 8.47 -9.88 -1.00
N LYS A 235 8.33 -9.37 -2.23
CA LYS A 235 7.17 -8.61 -2.69
C LYS A 235 6.79 -8.93 -4.13
N LEU A 236 5.51 -8.81 -4.40
CA LEU A 236 4.92 -8.83 -5.73
C LEU A 236 4.03 -7.59 -5.85
N ARG A 237 4.44 -6.63 -6.68
CA ARG A 237 3.78 -5.33 -6.91
C ARG A 237 4.35 -4.68 -8.15
N ASP A 238 3.68 -3.67 -8.67
CA ASP A 238 4.26 -2.79 -9.69
C ASP A 238 5.41 -1.98 -9.07
N PHE A 239 6.63 -2.19 -9.57
CA PHE A 239 7.81 -1.46 -9.10
C PHE A 239 8.20 -0.32 -10.06
N ASN A 240 7.91 -0.45 -11.35
CA ASN A 240 8.30 0.51 -12.40
C ASN A 240 7.15 1.42 -12.87
N ASN A 241 5.97 1.30 -12.25
CA ASN A 241 4.73 2.01 -12.54
C ASN A 241 4.20 1.76 -13.96
N ASP A 242 4.37 0.55 -14.51
CA ASP A 242 3.85 0.17 -15.84
C ASP A 242 2.42 -0.42 -15.82
N GLY A 243 1.84 -0.55 -14.63
CA GLY A 243 0.50 -1.09 -14.40
C GLY A 243 0.47 -2.60 -14.17
N TYR A 244 1.60 -3.30 -14.20
CA TYR A 244 1.69 -4.74 -14.05
C TYR A 244 2.55 -5.15 -12.84
N PRO A 245 2.27 -6.30 -12.21
CA PRO A 245 3.04 -6.72 -11.04
C PRO A 245 4.41 -7.31 -11.40
N ASP A 246 5.44 -6.78 -10.76
CA ASP A 246 6.81 -7.28 -10.82
C ASP A 246 7.15 -8.16 -9.61
N ILE A 247 8.24 -8.92 -9.72
CA ILE A 247 8.73 -9.81 -8.65
C ILE A 247 10.00 -9.23 -8.03
N HIS A 248 9.98 -8.99 -6.72
CA HIS A 248 11.15 -8.60 -5.94
C HIS A 248 11.59 -9.74 -5.02
N THR A 249 12.85 -10.13 -5.15
CA THR A 249 13.49 -11.13 -4.29
C THR A 249 14.67 -10.54 -3.51
N ILE A 250 14.92 -11.09 -2.32
CA ILE A 250 16.03 -10.73 -1.45
C ILE A 250 16.84 -11.98 -1.09
N GLU A 251 18.15 -11.84 -1.00
CA GLU A 251 19.08 -12.84 -0.51
C GLU A 251 20.04 -12.20 0.50
N SER A 252 19.91 -12.54 1.79
CA SER A 252 20.85 -12.06 2.82
C SER A 252 22.22 -12.69 2.62
N LEU A 253 23.26 -11.85 2.68
CA LEU A 253 24.67 -12.24 2.60
C LEU A 253 25.29 -12.51 3.97
N SER A 254 24.53 -12.42 5.07
CA SER A 254 25.05 -12.79 6.38
C SER A 254 25.34 -14.30 6.45
N ASP A 255 26.45 -14.62 7.13
CA ASP A 255 26.89 -15.99 7.35
C ASP A 255 26.31 -16.51 8.67
N GLY A 256 25.53 -17.59 8.60
CA GLY A 256 25.11 -18.39 9.76
C GLY A 256 23.85 -17.90 10.51
N ALA A 257 23.14 -18.86 11.13
CA ALA A 257 22.00 -18.61 12.01
C ALA A 257 22.42 -18.34 13.47
N ASP A 258 23.73 -18.39 13.77
CA ASP A 258 24.29 -18.39 15.12
C ASP A 258 25.32 -17.26 15.38
N GLU A 259 25.60 -16.39 14.40
CA GLU A 259 26.41 -15.19 14.60
C GLU A 259 25.49 -13.98 14.75
N GLU A 260 25.83 -13.04 15.66
CA GLU A 260 25.06 -11.80 15.87
C GLU A 260 24.74 -11.20 14.50
N LYS A 261 23.45 -10.94 14.23
CA LYS A 261 23.03 -10.23 13.03
C LYS A 261 23.76 -8.89 13.00
N ASP A 262 24.82 -8.82 12.20
CA ASP A 262 25.52 -7.59 11.96
C ASP A 262 24.57 -6.66 11.21
N LEU A 263 24.29 -5.49 11.78
CA LEU A 263 23.46 -4.50 11.11
C LEU A 263 24.14 -3.95 9.85
N ASP A 264 25.46 -4.13 9.76
CA ASP A 264 26.27 -3.81 8.58
C ASP A 264 26.26 -4.95 7.54
N SER A 265 25.49 -6.02 7.77
CA SER A 265 25.33 -7.08 6.76
C SER A 265 24.64 -6.56 5.50
N GLU A 266 24.95 -7.19 4.38
CA GLU A 266 24.41 -6.83 3.08
C GLU A 266 23.38 -7.87 2.62
N SER A 267 22.49 -7.47 1.72
CA SER A 267 21.60 -8.35 1.00
C SER A 267 21.55 -8.02 -0.49
N ILE A 268 21.40 -9.06 -1.31
CA ILE A 268 21.22 -8.91 -2.76
C ILE A 268 19.72 -8.83 -3.05
N HIS A 269 19.28 -7.66 -3.52
CA HIS A 269 17.95 -7.46 -4.05
C HIS A 269 17.96 -7.71 -5.55
N ARG A 270 16.90 -8.37 -6.04
CA ARG A 270 16.68 -8.59 -7.47
C ARG A 270 15.23 -8.27 -7.82
N VAL A 271 15.01 -7.43 -8.82
CA VAL A 271 13.68 -7.14 -9.37
C VAL A 271 13.60 -7.72 -10.78
N PHE A 272 12.52 -8.46 -11.03
CA PHE A 272 12.18 -9.03 -12.33
C PHE A 272 10.97 -8.26 -12.81
N PHE A 273 11.17 -7.39 -13.79
CA PHE A 273 10.07 -6.67 -14.40
C PHE A 273 9.24 -7.62 -15.25
N SER A 274 7.94 -7.41 -15.17
CA SER A 274 7.00 -8.06 -16.04
C SER A 274 6.89 -7.31 -17.37
N GLU A 275 6.65 -8.03 -18.46
CA GLU A 275 6.35 -7.44 -19.76
C GLU A 275 4.98 -7.97 -20.20
N HIS A 276 4.02 -7.06 -20.40
CA HIS A 276 2.71 -7.43 -20.90
C HIS A 276 2.74 -7.59 -22.43
N THR A 277 2.38 -8.79 -22.89
CA THR A 277 2.34 -9.13 -24.32
C THR A 277 0.92 -9.50 -24.75
N SER A 278 0.69 -9.69 -26.05
CA SER A 278 -0.60 -10.20 -26.53
C SER A 278 -0.95 -11.61 -26.04
N ASN A 279 0.00 -12.33 -25.42
CA ASN A 279 -0.21 -13.66 -24.86
C ASN A 279 -0.15 -13.64 -23.32
N GLY A 280 -0.25 -12.45 -22.71
CA GLY A 280 -0.21 -12.25 -21.27
C GLY A 280 1.16 -11.83 -20.73
N LEU A 281 1.30 -11.98 -19.42
CA LEU A 281 2.42 -11.50 -18.63
C LEU A 281 3.66 -12.40 -18.74
N VAL A 282 4.80 -11.82 -19.12
CA VAL A 282 6.07 -12.54 -19.32
C VAL A 282 7.16 -11.97 -18.43
N PHE A 283 8.03 -12.83 -17.91
CA PHE A 283 9.21 -12.46 -17.14
C PHE A 283 10.48 -12.99 -17.81
N LYS A 284 11.58 -12.24 -17.67
CA LYS A 284 12.92 -12.72 -18.06
C LYS A 284 13.43 -13.73 -17.03
N ASP A 285 14.25 -14.69 -17.48
CA ASP A 285 14.94 -15.64 -16.59
C ASP A 285 15.97 -14.95 -15.68
N SER A 286 16.52 -13.82 -16.13
CA SER A 286 17.46 -13.00 -15.37
C SER A 286 16.77 -11.75 -14.83
N PRO A 287 17.17 -11.26 -13.63
CA PRO A 287 16.58 -10.04 -13.10
C PRO A 287 16.97 -8.82 -13.92
N ASP A 288 16.03 -7.91 -14.12
CA ASP A 288 16.24 -6.61 -14.76
C ASP A 288 17.07 -5.68 -13.86
N ILE A 289 16.88 -5.79 -12.54
CA ILE A 289 17.66 -5.05 -11.55
C ILE A 289 18.32 -6.03 -10.59
N LYS A 290 19.62 -5.85 -10.36
CA LYS A 290 20.36 -6.55 -9.30
C LYS A 290 21.23 -5.56 -8.55
N LEU A 291 21.01 -5.45 -7.24
CA LEU A 291 21.70 -4.51 -6.38
C LEU A 291 22.01 -5.13 -5.02
N THR A 292 23.15 -4.73 -4.45
CA THR A 292 23.55 -5.09 -3.09
C THR A 292 23.31 -3.87 -2.21
N LEU A 293 22.56 -4.05 -1.13
CA LEU A 293 22.25 -3.01 -0.16
C LEU A 293 22.61 -3.51 1.24
N GLU A 294 22.95 -2.59 2.13
CA GLU A 294 22.95 -2.85 3.57
C GLU A 294 21.56 -3.33 4.01
N GLU A 295 21.47 -4.24 5.00
CA GLU A 295 20.19 -4.80 5.47
C GLU A 295 19.25 -3.73 6.07
N THR A 296 19.79 -2.60 6.49
CA THR A 296 19.03 -1.41 6.94
C THR A 296 18.54 -0.53 5.78
N SER A 297 18.76 -0.94 4.52
CA SER A 297 18.35 -0.22 3.33
C SER A 297 17.31 -0.98 2.52
N ALA A 298 16.48 -0.24 1.76
CA ALA A 298 15.46 -0.82 0.89
C ALA A 298 15.24 0.02 -0.37
N ILE A 299 14.74 -0.63 -1.41
CA ILE A 299 14.20 0.04 -2.60
C ILE A 299 12.94 0.81 -2.18
N ALA A 300 12.99 2.14 -2.26
CA ALA A 300 11.88 3.01 -1.93
C ALA A 300 10.95 3.23 -3.13
N ASN A 301 11.53 3.52 -4.30
CA ASN A 301 10.80 3.77 -5.54
C ASN A 301 11.71 3.56 -6.76
N ILE A 302 11.14 3.19 -7.89
CA ILE A 302 11.84 3.08 -9.18
C ILE A 302 10.99 3.84 -10.19
N SER A 303 11.47 4.98 -10.66
CA SER A 303 10.70 5.85 -11.56
C SER A 303 11.60 6.90 -12.22
N ASP A 304 11.10 7.65 -13.20
CA ASP A 304 11.85 8.67 -13.91
C ASP A 304 11.78 10.03 -13.16
N PHE A 305 12.83 10.34 -12.38
CA PHE A 305 12.87 11.58 -11.60
C PHE A 305 13.42 12.76 -12.41
N ASP A 306 14.05 12.50 -13.56
CA ASP A 306 14.80 13.51 -14.30
C ASP A 306 14.39 13.68 -15.77
N GLY A 307 13.43 12.87 -16.23
CA GLY A 307 12.75 12.99 -17.50
C GLY A 307 13.59 12.51 -18.67
N ASP A 308 14.55 11.61 -18.44
CA ASP A 308 15.38 11.02 -19.50
C ASP A 308 14.81 9.74 -20.10
N GLY A 309 13.65 9.28 -19.59
CA GLY A 309 12.92 8.12 -20.07
C GLY A 309 13.48 6.79 -19.57
N GLN A 310 14.48 6.80 -18.70
CA GLN A 310 14.94 5.64 -17.96
C GLN A 310 14.51 5.76 -16.51
N ASN A 311 14.23 4.61 -15.88
CA ASN A 311 13.96 4.59 -14.46
C ASN A 311 15.23 4.91 -13.65
N ASP A 312 15.13 5.84 -12.72
CA ASP A 312 16.08 6.04 -11.63
C ASP A 312 15.66 5.21 -10.40
N LEU A 313 16.60 5.04 -9.46
CA LEU A 313 16.39 4.30 -8.23
C LEU A 313 16.40 5.22 -7.02
N ALA A 314 15.32 5.22 -6.25
CA ALA A 314 15.29 5.75 -4.90
C ALA A 314 15.57 4.64 -3.89
N VAL A 315 16.65 4.77 -3.13
CA VAL A 315 16.97 3.90 -1.98
C VAL A 315 16.74 4.67 -0.70
N ILE A 316 16.05 4.05 0.25
CA ILE A 316 15.98 4.53 1.63
C ILE A 316 16.96 3.73 2.49
N SER A 317 17.77 4.42 3.28
CA SER A 317 18.76 3.83 4.20
C SER A 317 18.51 4.35 5.61
N PHE A 318 18.45 3.44 6.59
CA PHE A 318 18.30 3.78 8.01
C PHE A 318 19.63 3.74 8.73
N ASP A 319 19.94 4.79 9.48
CA ASP A 319 21.08 4.80 10.40
C ASP A 319 20.59 4.21 11.73
N ILE A 320 20.81 2.90 11.92
CA ILE A 320 20.33 2.17 13.09
C ILE A 320 21.50 1.89 14.02
N GLY A 321 21.59 2.68 15.09
CA GLY A 321 22.51 2.43 16.19
C GLY A 321 21.93 1.51 17.25
N PHE A 322 22.78 1.10 18.20
CA PHE A 322 22.37 0.30 19.35
C PHE A 322 21.25 0.95 20.18
N MET A 323 21.25 2.28 20.33
CA MET A 323 20.20 3.01 21.05
C MET A 323 18.86 2.97 20.30
N ASP A 324 18.90 2.95 18.97
CA ASP A 324 17.70 2.82 18.13
C ASP A 324 17.12 1.42 18.27
N ILE A 325 17.95 0.37 18.30
CA ILE A 325 17.49 -1.01 18.55
C ILE A 325 16.74 -1.11 19.89
N ILE A 326 17.28 -0.52 20.96
CA ILE A 326 16.60 -0.49 22.27
C ILE A 326 15.27 0.26 22.16
N SER A 327 15.26 1.39 21.47
CA SER A 327 14.06 2.22 21.30
C SER A 327 12.99 1.49 20.48
N ILE A 328 13.38 0.82 19.40
CA ILE A 328 12.53 -0.04 18.56
C ILE A 328 11.92 -1.16 19.40
N ALA A 329 12.74 -1.89 20.16
CA ALA A 329 12.26 -2.99 21.00
C ALA A 329 11.27 -2.50 22.07
N SER A 330 11.58 -1.39 22.76
CA SER A 330 10.68 -0.79 23.75
C SER A 330 9.39 -0.30 23.12
N ALA A 331 9.45 0.35 21.95
CA ALA A 331 8.29 0.88 21.25
C ALA A 331 7.40 -0.26 20.73
N ALA A 332 7.97 -1.34 20.21
CA ALA A 332 7.24 -2.53 19.77
C ALA A 332 6.46 -3.18 20.93
N MET A 333 7.07 -3.28 22.12
CA MET A 333 6.39 -3.81 23.32
C MET A 333 5.20 -2.96 23.76
N GLU A 334 5.26 -1.64 23.53
CA GLU A 334 4.21 -0.70 23.91
C GLU A 334 3.28 -0.31 22.76
N ASN A 335 3.47 -0.90 21.57
CA ASN A 335 2.75 -0.54 20.34
C ASN A 335 2.81 0.96 20.02
N LYS A 336 3.99 1.55 20.13
CA LYS A 336 4.25 2.99 19.90
C LYS A 336 5.12 3.21 18.67
N ASP A 337 5.05 4.43 18.15
CA ASP A 337 5.95 4.90 17.11
C ASP A 337 7.36 5.13 17.65
N VAL A 338 8.37 4.75 16.86
CA VAL A 338 9.78 5.13 17.03
C VAL A 338 10.21 5.97 15.85
N THR A 339 10.91 7.07 16.10
CA THR A 339 11.46 7.93 15.04
C THR A 339 12.87 7.49 14.72
N LEU A 340 13.14 7.23 13.45
CA LEU A 340 14.45 6.78 12.95
C LEU A 340 15.02 7.78 11.95
N ASP A 341 16.32 8.02 12.07
CA ASP A 341 17.08 8.81 11.11
C ASP A 341 17.29 8.00 9.82
N SER A 342 16.98 8.63 8.70
CA SER A 342 17.10 7.97 7.40
C SER A 342 17.53 8.93 6.30
N THR A 343 18.05 8.36 5.22
CA THR A 343 18.43 9.10 4.02
C THR A 343 17.80 8.45 2.79
N ILE A 344 17.10 9.26 2.00
CA ILE A 344 16.65 8.89 0.65
C ILE A 344 17.74 9.32 -0.33
N SER A 345 18.31 8.36 -1.05
CA SER A 345 19.31 8.57 -2.09
C SER A 345 18.73 8.25 -3.46
N ILE A 346 18.86 9.17 -4.41
CA ILE A 346 18.44 8.99 -5.80
C ILE A 346 19.66 8.65 -6.65
N PHE A 347 19.63 7.49 -7.29
CA PHE A 347 20.67 7.02 -8.20
C PHE A 347 20.13 7.03 -9.62
N LYS A 348 20.80 7.79 -10.48
CA LYS A 348 20.39 7.99 -11.85
C LYS A 348 20.38 6.67 -12.64
N GLY A 349 19.36 6.47 -13.45
CA GLY A 349 19.24 5.40 -14.42
C GLY A 349 20.31 5.51 -15.50
N THR A 350 20.76 4.37 -15.96
CA THR A 350 21.62 4.19 -17.12
C THR A 350 21.04 3.06 -17.97
N ASN A 351 21.60 2.84 -19.16
CA ASN A 351 21.11 1.79 -20.06
C ASN A 351 21.03 0.42 -19.34
N ASP A 352 20.07 -0.40 -19.75
CA ASP A 352 19.85 -1.76 -19.26
C ASP A 352 19.47 -1.83 -17.76
N ASN A 353 18.69 -0.86 -17.26
CA ASN A 353 18.19 -0.81 -15.87
C ASN A 353 19.30 -0.87 -14.81
N GLN A 354 20.47 -0.34 -15.15
CA GLN A 354 21.58 -0.15 -14.21
C GLN A 354 21.56 1.26 -13.65
N PHE A 355 22.10 1.44 -12.46
CA PHE A 355 22.11 2.74 -11.78
C PHE A 355 23.53 3.26 -11.58
N GLU A 356 23.70 4.58 -11.66
CA GLU A 356 24.96 5.22 -11.31
C GLU A 356 25.38 4.86 -9.88
N LYS A 357 26.68 4.60 -9.65
CA LYS A 357 27.19 4.27 -8.31
C LYS A 357 27.07 5.41 -7.30
N LYS A 358 26.96 6.65 -7.79
CA LYS A 358 26.90 7.84 -6.95
C LYS A 358 25.51 8.44 -7.02
N ALA A 359 24.90 8.63 -5.85
CA ALA A 359 23.62 9.31 -5.76
C ALA A 359 23.70 10.74 -6.33
N ALA A 360 22.75 11.08 -7.20
CA ALA A 360 22.56 12.42 -7.77
C ALA A 360 21.93 13.39 -6.76
N ALA A 361 21.07 12.86 -5.88
CA ALA A 361 20.49 13.58 -4.75
C ALA A 361 20.48 12.71 -3.48
N LYS A 362 20.60 13.36 -2.33
CA LYS A 362 20.41 12.76 -1.00
C LYS A 362 19.53 13.67 -0.15
N LYS A 363 18.52 13.11 0.53
CA LYS A 363 17.57 13.81 1.40
C LYS A 363 17.51 13.11 2.74
N SER A 364 17.90 13.81 3.80
CA SER A 364 17.73 13.32 5.17
C SER A 364 16.28 13.52 5.61
N VAL A 365 15.71 12.50 6.24
CA VAL A 365 14.35 12.47 6.75
C VAL A 365 14.28 11.64 8.03
N GLU A 366 13.53 12.14 9.00
CA GLU A 366 13.17 11.43 10.22
C GLU A 366 11.83 10.73 9.97
N ILE A 367 11.78 9.42 10.22
CA ILE A 367 10.58 8.63 9.97
C ILE A 367 10.09 8.01 11.26
N ALA A 368 8.88 8.41 11.67
CA ALA A 368 8.12 7.71 12.69
C ALA A 368 7.57 6.40 12.12
N MET A 369 7.84 5.28 12.78
CA MET A 369 7.34 3.94 12.42
C MET A 369 6.80 3.21 13.63
N ASN A 370 5.68 2.52 13.43
CA ASN A 370 5.19 1.50 14.36
C ASN A 370 5.60 0.11 13.85
N MET A 371 6.30 -0.67 14.68
CA MET A 371 6.82 -1.98 14.28
C MET A 371 5.76 -3.08 14.27
N ASN A 372 4.61 -2.84 14.90
CA ASN A 372 3.50 -3.78 14.94
C ASN A 372 2.48 -3.55 13.82
N GLU A 373 2.62 -2.46 13.06
CA GLU A 373 1.78 -2.18 11.90
C GLU A 373 2.37 -2.84 10.65
N SER A 374 1.50 -3.42 9.81
CA SER A 374 1.93 -4.02 8.54
C SER A 374 2.41 -2.92 7.59
N SER A 375 3.62 -3.09 7.06
CA SER A 375 4.28 -2.17 6.13
C SER A 375 3.71 -2.24 4.71
N SER A 376 2.43 -1.88 4.53
CA SER A 376 1.81 -1.82 3.20
C SER A 376 1.68 -0.37 2.69
N GLU A 377 2.45 -0.11 1.63
CA GLU A 377 2.29 0.83 0.51
C GLU A 377 2.21 2.34 0.73
N SER A 378 1.74 2.87 1.85
CA SER A 378 1.73 4.33 2.06
C SER A 378 1.50 4.62 3.53
N GLY A 379 2.54 5.11 4.23
CA GLY A 379 2.44 5.30 5.69
C GLY A 379 3.64 5.89 6.41
N LYS A 380 4.78 6.07 5.74
CA LYS A 380 6.00 6.57 6.41
C LYS A 380 6.17 8.08 6.32
N GLY A 381 5.16 8.80 5.84
CA GLY A 381 5.27 10.24 5.55
C GLY A 381 6.24 10.51 4.39
N ILE A 382 6.42 9.51 3.52
CA ILE A 382 7.18 9.58 2.27
C ILE A 382 6.25 9.13 1.17
N ILE A 383 6.06 9.96 0.15
CA ILE A 383 5.24 9.67 -1.02
C ILE A 383 6.02 10.11 -2.27
N PHE A 384 6.00 9.25 -3.30
CA PHE A 384 6.67 9.48 -4.58
C PHE A 384 5.61 9.56 -5.68
N GLU A 385 5.29 10.76 -6.13
CA GLU A 385 4.21 11.02 -7.09
C GLU A 385 4.45 12.31 -7.88
N ASP A 386 3.76 12.52 -9.00
CA ASP A 386 3.80 13.80 -9.73
C ASP A 386 2.78 14.80 -9.13
N PHE A 387 3.24 15.58 -8.15
CA PHE A 387 2.38 16.58 -7.50
C PHE A 387 2.20 17.85 -8.32
N ASN A 388 3.04 18.08 -9.34
CA ASN A 388 3.08 19.34 -10.08
C ASN A 388 2.63 19.23 -11.55
N GLY A 389 2.40 18.00 -12.02
CA GLY A 389 1.91 17.66 -13.35
C GLY A 389 2.94 17.88 -14.44
N ASP A 390 4.24 17.77 -14.15
CA ASP A 390 5.30 17.93 -15.14
C ASP A 390 5.88 16.61 -15.69
N GLY A 391 5.26 15.49 -15.31
CA GLY A 391 5.59 14.14 -15.74
C GLY A 391 6.86 13.58 -15.08
N LEU A 392 7.38 14.25 -14.06
CA LEU A 392 8.51 13.78 -13.27
C LEU A 392 8.03 13.34 -11.89
N THR A 393 8.62 12.29 -11.36
CA THR A 393 8.33 11.86 -9.98
C THR A 393 8.87 12.88 -8.99
N ASP A 394 8.01 13.41 -8.13
CA ASP A 394 8.37 14.27 -7.02
C ASP A 394 8.45 13.46 -5.71
N LEU A 395 9.09 14.03 -4.68
CA LEU A 395 9.20 13.43 -3.35
C LEU A 395 8.54 14.32 -2.30
N LEU A 396 7.44 13.85 -1.71
CA LEU A 396 6.82 14.42 -0.52
C LEU A 396 7.41 13.78 0.74
N ILE A 397 7.85 14.62 1.68
CA ILE A 397 8.34 14.22 2.99
C ILE A 397 7.59 14.99 4.08
N ARG A 398 7.12 14.27 5.09
CA ARG A 398 6.76 14.84 6.40
C ARG A 398 8.03 15.24 7.13
N ALA A 399 8.23 16.54 7.33
CA ALA A 399 9.42 17.05 7.98
C ALA A 399 9.30 17.11 9.50
N ASP A 400 8.13 17.48 10.00
CA ASP A 400 7.77 17.53 11.42
C ASP A 400 6.23 17.48 11.56
N THR A 401 5.68 17.92 12.69
CA THR A 401 4.22 17.97 12.93
C THR A 401 3.49 19.12 12.24
N ASN A 402 4.20 20.05 11.60
CA ASN A 402 3.64 21.28 11.03
C ASN A 402 4.18 21.63 9.61
N GLU A 403 5.01 20.78 9.02
CA GLU A 403 5.65 21.05 7.73
C GLU A 403 5.75 19.80 6.86
N LEU A 404 5.21 19.90 5.64
CA LEU A 404 5.55 19.01 4.53
C LEU A 404 6.62 19.66 3.65
N LYS A 405 7.50 18.85 3.10
CA LYS A 405 8.53 19.25 2.14
C LYS A 405 8.31 18.46 0.85
N VAL A 406 8.14 19.17 -0.26
CA VAL A 406 8.04 18.57 -1.59
C VAL A 406 9.30 18.90 -2.35
N TYR A 407 10.07 17.90 -2.71
CA TYR A 407 11.22 18.02 -3.60
C TYR A 407 10.75 17.62 -4.99
N PHE A 408 10.64 18.60 -5.90
CA PHE A 408 10.24 18.33 -7.27
C PHE A 408 11.31 17.53 -8.04
N GLY A 409 10.89 16.75 -9.03
CA GLY A 409 11.75 16.16 -10.05
C GLY A 409 12.66 17.22 -10.70
N ASP A 410 13.90 16.84 -11.02
CA ASP A 410 14.91 17.76 -11.55
C ASP A 410 15.82 17.04 -12.54
N LYS A 411 15.77 17.49 -13.80
CA LYS A 411 16.53 16.95 -14.95
C LYS A 411 18.03 16.77 -14.75
N ARG A 412 18.64 17.41 -13.75
CA ARG A 412 20.08 17.34 -13.50
C ARG A 412 20.42 16.51 -12.27
N ARG A 413 19.53 16.45 -11.28
CA ARG A 413 19.84 15.91 -9.95
C ARG A 413 18.89 14.78 -9.53
N GLY A 414 17.93 14.40 -10.37
CA GLY A 414 16.77 13.59 -9.99
C GLY A 414 15.79 14.41 -9.14
N LEU A 415 16.27 15.03 -8.06
CA LEU A 415 15.44 15.89 -7.21
C LEU A 415 16.00 17.29 -7.04
N SER A 416 15.08 18.26 -6.99
CA SER A 416 15.35 19.66 -6.71
C SER A 416 16.13 19.83 -5.41
N ARG A 417 17.04 20.81 -5.38
CA ARG A 417 17.93 21.00 -4.22
C ARG A 417 17.17 21.48 -2.98
N ARG A 418 16.19 22.35 -3.16
CA ARG A 418 15.40 22.96 -2.09
C ARG A 418 13.95 22.48 -2.22
N PRO A 419 13.29 22.11 -1.12
CA PRO A 419 11.91 21.72 -1.19
C PRO A 419 11.01 22.96 -1.29
N LYS A 420 9.83 22.78 -1.88
CA LYS A 420 8.68 23.60 -1.55
C LYS A 420 8.19 23.19 -0.16
N ARG A 421 8.12 24.16 0.74
CA ARG A 421 7.66 23.95 2.13
C ARG A 421 6.18 24.29 2.23
N ILE A 422 5.41 23.38 2.76
CA ILE A 422 3.98 23.53 3.00
C ILE A 422 3.79 23.54 4.51
N LYS A 423 3.56 24.73 5.07
CA LYS A 423 3.34 24.91 6.51
C LYS A 423 1.86 24.73 6.82
N ARG A 424 1.52 23.62 7.47
CA ARG A 424 0.16 23.25 7.89
C ARG A 424 0.25 22.34 9.10
N SER A 425 -0.75 22.42 9.98
CA SER A 425 -0.89 21.40 11.03
C SER A 425 -1.03 20.04 10.35
N LEU A 426 -0.14 19.12 10.67
CA LEU A 426 -0.18 17.77 10.11
C LEU A 426 -0.83 16.82 11.10
N PRO A 427 -1.37 15.69 10.61
CA PRO A 427 -1.79 14.62 11.48
C PRO A 427 -0.65 14.14 12.39
N SER A 428 -1.01 13.59 13.56
CA SER A 428 -0.05 13.00 14.48
C SER A 428 0.64 11.79 13.86
N SER A 429 -0.13 10.94 13.17
CA SER A 429 0.36 9.77 12.45
C SER A 429 0.75 10.12 11.02
N SER A 430 1.86 9.57 10.55
CA SER A 430 2.26 9.67 9.14
C SER A 430 1.36 8.86 8.20
N ASN A 431 0.59 7.89 8.72
CA ASN A 431 -0.38 7.08 7.98
C ASN A 431 -1.64 7.86 7.58
N ASP A 432 -1.81 9.07 8.13
CA ASP A 432 -2.97 9.94 7.87
C ASP A 432 -2.67 11.02 6.80
N ILE A 433 -1.58 10.83 6.06
CA ILE A 433 -1.17 11.66 4.93
C ILE A 433 -1.28 10.80 3.67
N TYR A 434 -2.17 11.20 2.76
CA TYR A 434 -2.46 10.46 1.55
C TYR A 434 -2.20 11.30 0.29
N SER A 435 -2.11 10.63 -0.84
CA SER A 435 -2.01 11.22 -2.17
C SER A 435 -3.05 10.58 -3.07
N TYR A 436 -3.90 11.39 -3.70
CA TYR A 436 -4.85 10.94 -4.72
C TYR A 436 -5.10 12.05 -5.75
N ASP A 437 -5.10 11.75 -7.05
CA ASP A 437 -5.70 12.63 -8.08
C ASP A 437 -7.23 12.57 -8.02
N ILE A 438 -7.82 13.32 -7.07
CA ILE A 438 -9.26 13.32 -6.81
C ILE A 438 -10.00 14.06 -7.91
N ASN A 439 -9.37 15.08 -8.50
CA ASN A 439 -10.00 15.96 -9.48
C ASN A 439 -9.79 15.52 -10.95
N GLN A 440 -8.98 14.49 -11.17
CA GLN A 440 -8.60 13.92 -12.47
C GLN A 440 -7.91 14.93 -13.41
N ASP A 441 -7.12 15.86 -12.87
CA ASP A 441 -6.35 16.84 -13.65
C ASP A 441 -4.93 16.37 -13.99
N GLY A 442 -4.58 15.14 -13.60
CA GLY A 442 -3.26 14.56 -13.79
C GLY A 442 -2.24 15.03 -12.76
N LYS A 443 -2.70 15.59 -11.63
CA LYS A 443 -1.86 15.94 -10.49
C LYS A 443 -2.39 15.32 -9.23
N GLU A 444 -1.47 14.81 -8.45
CA GLU A 444 -1.78 14.21 -7.18
C GLU A 444 -2.10 15.29 -6.11
N GLU A 445 -3.27 15.18 -5.47
CA GLU A 445 -3.62 15.98 -4.30
C GLU A 445 -3.10 15.36 -3.01
N ILE A 446 -2.61 16.19 -2.09
CA ILE A 446 -2.29 15.74 -0.74
C ILE A 446 -3.54 15.85 0.13
N VAL A 447 -3.97 14.73 0.69
CA VAL A 447 -5.10 14.67 1.64
C VAL A 447 -4.57 14.42 3.05
N LEU A 448 -4.92 15.29 3.98
CA LEU A 448 -4.52 15.21 5.38
C LEU A 448 -5.74 14.91 6.25
N LYS A 449 -5.73 13.78 6.96
CA LYS A 449 -6.75 13.47 7.97
C LYS A 449 -6.29 13.99 9.34
N VAL A 450 -6.69 15.21 9.67
CA VAL A 450 -6.21 15.94 10.86
C VAL A 450 -7.23 15.80 11.99
N SER A 451 -6.76 15.53 13.21
CA SER A 451 -7.61 15.60 14.41
C SER A 451 -7.97 17.05 14.74
N ASP A 452 -9.23 17.29 15.10
CA ASP A 452 -9.70 18.60 15.53
C ASP A 452 -9.49 18.80 17.04
N GLU A 453 -9.46 20.06 17.50
CA GLU A 453 -9.30 20.39 18.92
C GLU A 453 -10.52 19.99 19.79
N LYS A 454 -11.65 19.65 19.17
CA LYS A 454 -12.89 19.21 19.84
C LYS A 454 -13.01 17.68 19.91
N GLY A 455 -12.00 16.93 19.45
CA GLY A 455 -11.94 15.48 19.48
C GLY A 455 -12.55 14.76 18.28
N GLY A 456 -12.94 15.46 17.21
CA GLY A 456 -13.29 14.92 15.88
C GLY A 456 -12.12 14.89 14.91
N PHE A 457 -12.38 14.64 13.62
CA PHE A 457 -11.38 14.69 12.55
C PHE A 457 -11.90 15.51 11.37
N ARG A 458 -10.99 16.04 10.55
CA ARG A 458 -11.32 16.65 9.26
C ARG A 458 -10.35 16.24 8.18
N LEU A 459 -10.79 16.30 6.93
CA LEU A 459 -9.95 16.14 5.76
C LEU A 459 -9.57 17.52 5.21
N ASP A 460 -8.27 17.81 5.17
CA ASP A 460 -7.72 19.00 4.53
C ASP A 460 -7.03 18.57 3.22
N THR A 461 -7.44 19.15 2.09
CA THR A 461 -6.81 18.91 0.78
C THR A 461 -5.82 20.03 0.45
N VAL A 462 -4.62 19.66 0.01
CA VAL A 462 -3.56 20.58 -0.39
C VAL A 462 -3.14 20.31 -1.83
N GLN A 463 -3.29 21.33 -2.67
CA GLN A 463 -2.78 21.32 -4.05
C GLN A 463 -1.43 22.00 -4.16
N ILE A 464 -0.57 21.44 -4.99
CA ILE A 464 0.75 21.99 -5.27
C ILE A 464 0.74 22.74 -6.60
N THR A 465 0.68 24.06 -6.53
CA THR A 465 0.89 24.94 -7.70
C THR A 465 2.37 25.28 -7.86
N LYS A 466 2.91 25.25 -9.08
CA LYS A 466 4.31 25.63 -9.33
C LYS A 466 4.57 27.09 -8.93
#